data_AF-A0A1Q8E8Y4-F1
#
_entry.id   AF-A0A1Q8E8Y4-F1
#
_cell.length_a   1.000
_cell.length_b   1.000
_cell.length_c   1.000
_cell.angle_alpha   90.00
_cell.angle_beta   90.00
_cell.angle_gamma   90.00
#
_symmetry.space_group_name_H-M   'P 1'
#
loop_
_entity.id
_entity.type
_entity.pdbx_description
1 polymer ?
#
loop_
_entity_poly.entity_id
_entity_poly.type
_entity_poly.pdbx_seq_one_letter_code
_entity_poly.pdbx_strand_id
1 'polypeptide(L)'
;MKKEDLHLRFIRYFYTITGDLDEYSVQEINYFGNNMYMLIYITVFLAIILGLLGFEDLAELILVIGFILPLAKQSALIRRLGLHKLEIAPSELKMARQKMFKRTLLETAGIVLFAILIFLMLWHMKIPQESGDSFETFWYIAAPLASLLITSVSFVCFFITNRRNIVIVED
;
A
#
# COMPACT_ATOMS: atom_id res chain seq x y z
N MET A 1 21.80 -7.85 -19.32
CA MET A 1 20.66 -7.65 -18.39
C MET A 1 19.54 -8.59 -18.81
N LYS A 2 19.21 -9.61 -17.99
CA LYS A 2 17.99 -10.40 -18.22
C LYS A 2 16.80 -9.44 -18.12
N LYS A 3 15.87 -9.54 -19.09
CA LYS A 3 14.64 -8.75 -19.12
C LYS A 3 13.90 -9.02 -17.81
N GLU A 4 13.84 -8.02 -16.95
CA GLU A 4 13.15 -8.15 -15.67
C GLU A 4 11.70 -8.52 -15.95
N ASP A 5 11.26 -9.62 -15.36
CA ASP A 5 9.90 -10.13 -15.53
C ASP A 5 8.89 -9.07 -15.02
N LEU A 6 7.81 -8.88 -15.77
CA LEU A 6 6.74 -7.94 -15.42
C LEU A 6 6.17 -8.26 -14.03
N HIS A 7 6.10 -9.55 -13.70
CA HIS A 7 5.69 -10.04 -12.39
C HIS A 7 6.63 -9.55 -11.27
N LEU A 8 7.95 -9.62 -11.47
CA LEU A 8 8.92 -9.15 -10.46
C LEU A 8 8.85 -7.64 -10.26
N ARG A 9 8.61 -6.88 -11.34
CA ARG A 9 8.36 -5.44 -11.24
C ARG A 9 7.11 -5.13 -10.42
N PHE A 10 6.03 -5.89 -10.66
CA PHE A 10 4.80 -5.76 -9.91
C PHE A 10 5.02 -6.08 -8.42
N ILE A 11 5.68 -7.20 -8.10
CA ILE A 11 6.03 -7.57 -6.72
C ILE A 11 6.84 -6.45 -6.06
N ARG A 12 7.90 -5.95 -6.72
CA ARG A 12 8.73 -4.89 -6.15
C ARG A 12 7.93 -3.65 -5.81
N TYR A 13 6.99 -3.28 -6.68
CA TYR A 13 6.13 -2.14 -6.45
C TYR A 13 5.11 -2.39 -5.33
N PHE A 14 4.35 -3.48 -5.42
CA PHE A 14 3.28 -3.82 -4.48
C PHE A 14 3.79 -4.02 -3.04
N TYR A 15 4.96 -4.65 -2.91
CA TYR A 15 5.61 -4.91 -1.62
C TYR A 15 6.52 -3.77 -1.15
N THR A 16 6.66 -2.70 -1.93
CA THR A 16 7.53 -1.58 -1.57
C THR A 16 8.99 -2.06 -1.35
N ILE A 17 9.51 -2.88 -2.24
CA ILE A 17 10.88 -3.41 -2.17
C ILE A 17 11.86 -2.49 -2.89
N THR A 18 12.91 -2.04 -2.20
CA THR A 18 13.97 -1.17 -2.73
C THR A 18 15.26 -1.94 -3.03
N GLY A 19 15.57 -2.94 -2.21
CA GLY A 19 16.77 -3.76 -2.30
C GLY A 19 16.74 -4.81 -3.41
N ASP A 20 17.80 -5.60 -3.50
CA ASP A 20 17.89 -6.69 -4.46
C ASP A 20 17.00 -7.85 -4.05
N LEU A 21 16.38 -8.46 -5.07
CA LEU A 21 15.40 -9.52 -4.89
C LEU A 21 16.07 -10.83 -5.32
N ASP A 22 16.63 -11.54 -4.34
CA ASP A 22 17.20 -12.86 -4.57
C ASP A 22 16.10 -13.94 -4.60
N GLU A 23 16.49 -15.17 -4.98
CA GLU A 23 15.56 -16.29 -5.12
C GLU A 23 14.90 -16.67 -3.80
N TYR A 24 15.65 -16.59 -2.69
CA TYR A 24 15.13 -16.83 -1.34
C TYR A 24 14.03 -15.82 -0.96
N SER A 25 14.28 -14.54 -1.20
CA SER A 25 13.32 -13.46 -0.94
C SER A 25 12.06 -13.62 -1.78
N VAL A 26 12.18 -14.03 -3.05
CA VAL A 26 11.04 -14.34 -3.92
C VAL A 26 10.20 -15.47 -3.33
N GLN A 27 10.84 -16.55 -2.87
CA GLN A 27 10.14 -17.68 -2.26
C GLN A 27 9.41 -17.28 -0.98
N GLU A 28 10.03 -16.50 -0.10
CA GLU A 28 9.41 -15.98 1.12
C GLU A 28 8.21 -15.06 0.82
N ILE A 29 8.31 -14.20 -0.20
CA ILE A 29 7.20 -13.33 -0.63
C ILE A 29 6.05 -14.17 -1.19
N ASN A 30 6.34 -15.21 -1.98
CA ASN A 30 5.31 -16.10 -2.52
C ASN A 30 4.62 -16.90 -1.40
N TYR A 31 5.39 -17.41 -0.44
CA TYR A 31 4.86 -18.09 0.74
C TYR A 31 3.96 -17.16 1.57
N PHE A 32 4.40 -15.92 1.78
CA PHE A 32 3.59 -14.89 2.41
C PHE A 32 2.29 -14.61 1.64
N GLY A 33 2.39 -14.41 0.32
CA GLY A 33 1.24 -14.15 -0.55
C GLY A 33 0.19 -15.25 -0.47
N ASN A 34 0.61 -16.52 -0.51
CA ASN A 34 -0.28 -17.66 -0.37
C ASN A 34 -0.98 -17.70 0.99
N ASN A 35 -0.24 -17.41 2.08
CA ASN A 35 -0.83 -17.35 3.41
C ASN A 35 -1.83 -16.20 3.55
N MET A 36 -1.53 -15.03 2.98
CA MET A 36 -2.46 -13.89 2.99
C MET A 36 -3.68 -14.13 2.12
N TYR A 37 -3.52 -14.81 0.98
CA TYR A 37 -4.64 -15.26 0.15
C TYR A 37 -5.58 -16.16 0.95
N MET A 38 -5.04 -17.18 1.63
CA MET A 38 -5.83 -18.06 2.48
C MET A 38 -6.51 -17.31 3.64
N LEU A 39 -5.82 -16.37 4.28
CA LEU A 39 -6.39 -15.54 5.35
C LEU A 39 -7.57 -14.72 4.83
N ILE A 40 -7.41 -14.03 3.70
CA ILE A 40 -8.47 -13.21 3.09
C ILE A 40 -9.66 -14.10 2.71
N TYR A 41 -9.40 -15.26 2.10
CA TYR A 41 -10.44 -16.21 1.71
C TYR A 41 -11.28 -16.66 2.92
N ILE A 42 -10.61 -17.10 4.00
CA ILE A 42 -11.29 -17.52 5.24
C ILE A 42 -12.06 -16.36 5.87
N THR A 43 -11.48 -15.16 5.90
CA THR A 43 -12.12 -13.95 6.43
C THR A 43 -13.42 -13.65 5.67
N VAL A 44 -13.36 -13.61 4.34
CA VAL A 44 -14.53 -13.33 3.50
C VAL A 44 -15.60 -14.41 3.66
N PHE A 45 -15.19 -15.69 3.66
CA PHE A 45 -16.11 -16.80 3.85
C PHE A 45 -16.83 -16.73 5.21
N LEU A 46 -16.09 -16.43 6.28
CA LEU A 46 -16.66 -16.29 7.63
C LEU A 46 -17.60 -15.08 7.72
N ALA A 47 -17.23 -13.95 7.11
CA ALA A 47 -18.08 -12.77 7.05
C ALA A 47 -19.42 -13.06 6.35
N ILE A 48 -19.41 -13.83 5.25
CA ILE A 48 -20.64 -14.25 4.57
C ILE A 48 -21.52 -15.11 5.49
N ILE A 49 -20.93 -16.09 6.18
CA ILE A 49 -21.68 -16.93 7.13
C ILE A 49 -22.30 -16.08 8.24
N LEU A 50 -21.54 -15.15 8.83
CA LEU A 50 -22.02 -14.27 9.89
C LEU A 50 -23.15 -13.36 9.40
N GLY A 51 -23.04 -12.81 8.19
CA GLY A 51 -24.11 -12.04 7.56
C GLY A 51 -25.40 -12.86 7.39
N LEU A 52 -25.29 -14.11 6.93
CA LEU A 52 -26.46 -15.01 6.80
C LEU A 52 -27.10 -15.36 8.14
N LEU A 53 -26.33 -15.34 9.23
CA LEU A 53 -26.80 -15.58 10.60
C LEU A 53 -27.31 -14.31 11.29
N GLY A 54 -27.28 -13.15 10.62
CA GLY A 54 -27.74 -11.87 11.17
C GLY A 54 -26.73 -11.15 12.08
N PHE A 55 -25.44 -11.54 12.03
CA PHE A 55 -24.35 -10.89 12.77
C PHE A 55 -23.57 -9.91 11.88
N GLU A 56 -24.25 -8.91 11.32
CA GLU A 56 -23.70 -7.97 10.34
C GLU A 56 -22.50 -7.17 10.90
N ASP A 57 -22.62 -6.60 12.10
CA ASP A 57 -21.54 -5.84 12.75
C ASP A 57 -20.25 -6.68 12.90
N LEU A 58 -20.40 -7.97 13.25
CA LEU A 58 -19.26 -8.87 13.43
C LEU A 58 -18.65 -9.27 12.08
N ALA A 59 -19.47 -9.45 11.04
CA ALA A 59 -19.02 -9.71 9.69
C ALA A 59 -18.17 -8.54 9.16
N GLU A 60 -18.63 -7.31 9.34
CA GLU A 60 -17.89 -6.09 8.97
C GLU A 60 -16.56 -5.99 9.71
N LEU A 61 -16.57 -6.19 11.03
CA LEU A 61 -15.35 -6.14 11.85
C LEU A 61 -14.30 -7.15 11.36
N ILE A 62 -14.73 -8.38 11.05
CA ILE A 62 -13.83 -9.43 10.55
C ILE A 62 -13.24 -9.03 9.19
N LEU A 63 -14.04 -8.49 8.27
CA LEU A 63 -13.55 -8.00 6.98
C LEU A 63 -12.50 -6.90 7.14
N VAL A 64 -12.75 -5.93 8.04
CA VAL A 64 -11.79 -4.85 8.34
C VAL A 64 -10.48 -5.43 8.88
N ILE A 65 -10.56 -6.36 9.85
CA ILE A 65 -9.38 -7.01 10.42
C ILE A 65 -8.61 -7.79 9.35
N GLY A 66 -9.30 -8.58 8.52
CA GLY A 66 -8.68 -9.36 7.46
C GLY A 66 -8.07 -8.52 6.36
N PHE A 67 -8.47 -7.25 6.21
CA PHE A 67 -7.82 -6.30 5.32
C PHE A 67 -6.59 -5.63 5.96
N ILE A 68 -6.66 -5.26 7.24
CA ILE A 68 -5.56 -4.55 7.95
C ILE A 68 -4.40 -5.50 8.29
N LEU A 69 -4.68 -6.73 8.73
CA LEU A 69 -3.65 -7.68 9.18
C LEU A 69 -2.60 -8.00 8.10
N PRO A 70 -2.96 -8.28 6.83
CA PRO A 70 -1.98 -8.48 5.77
C PRO A 70 -1.02 -7.32 5.60
N LEU A 71 -1.51 -6.07 5.64
CA LEU A 71 -0.68 -4.87 5.48
C LEU A 71 0.38 -4.76 6.59
N ALA A 72 -0.02 -5.04 7.83
CA ALA A 72 0.90 -5.03 8.97
C ALA A 72 1.97 -6.12 8.84
N LYS A 73 1.57 -7.35 8.48
CA LYS A 73 2.50 -8.47 8.31
C LYS A 73 3.44 -8.29 7.12
N GLN A 74 2.96 -7.68 6.04
CA GLN A 74 3.77 -7.34 4.86
C GLN A 74 4.94 -6.44 5.26
N SER A 75 4.67 -5.34 5.97
CA SER A 75 5.72 -4.42 6.42
C SER A 75 6.77 -5.12 7.30
N ALA A 76 6.34 -6.01 8.19
CA ALA A 76 7.24 -6.80 9.02
C ALA A 76 8.13 -7.75 8.20
N LEU A 77 7.56 -8.43 7.20
CA LEU A 77 8.30 -9.32 6.30
C LEU A 77 9.39 -8.57 5.53
N ILE A 78 9.05 -7.44 4.91
CA ILE A 78 9.97 -6.62 4.12
C ILE A 78 11.10 -6.04 4.99
N ARG A 79 10.82 -5.73 6.26
CA ARG A 79 11.86 -5.35 7.22
C ARG A 79 12.77 -6.51 7.58
N ARG A 80 12.18 -7.69 7.88
CA ARG A 80 12.91 -8.92 8.24
C ARG A 80 13.86 -9.36 7.14
N LEU A 81 13.45 -9.26 5.88
CA LEU A 81 14.27 -9.62 4.72
C LEU A 81 15.26 -8.54 4.30
N GLY A 82 15.30 -7.38 4.97
CA GLY A 82 16.20 -6.27 4.59
C GLY A 82 15.83 -5.56 3.28
N LEU A 83 14.78 -6.00 2.59
CA LEU A 83 14.36 -5.54 1.26
C LEU A 83 13.89 -4.08 1.19
N HIS A 84 13.71 -3.44 2.34
CA HIS A 84 13.43 -2.01 2.46
C HIS A 84 14.68 -1.13 2.33
N LYS A 85 15.89 -1.69 2.42
CA LYS A 85 17.15 -0.95 2.29
C LYS A 85 17.65 -0.99 0.85
N LEU A 86 18.21 0.13 0.41
CA LEU A 86 18.94 0.26 -0.84
C LEU A 86 20.40 0.55 -0.49
N GLU A 87 21.23 -0.49 -0.56
CA GLU A 87 22.67 -0.41 -0.33
C GLU A 87 23.37 0.05 -1.61
N ILE A 88 24.18 1.10 -1.52
CA ILE A 88 24.87 1.70 -2.67
C ILE A 88 26.27 2.19 -2.29
N ALA A 89 27.15 2.28 -3.29
CA ALA A 89 28.43 2.97 -3.15
C ALA A 89 28.24 4.50 -3.09
N PRO A 90 29.18 5.26 -2.47
CA PRO A 90 29.09 6.72 -2.37
C PRO A 90 28.95 7.44 -3.72
N SER A 91 29.56 6.88 -4.78
CA SER A 91 29.53 7.42 -6.16
C SER A 91 28.12 7.41 -6.78
N GLU A 92 27.23 6.52 -6.32
CA GLU A 92 25.89 6.32 -6.90
C GLU A 92 24.78 7.11 -6.18
N LEU A 93 25.12 7.85 -5.12
CA LEU A 93 24.17 8.53 -4.25
C LEU A 93 23.19 9.46 -5.01
N LYS A 94 23.67 10.16 -6.04
CA LYS A 94 22.82 11.05 -6.85
C LYS A 94 21.77 10.27 -7.64
N MET A 95 22.15 9.14 -8.23
CA MET A 95 21.25 8.29 -9.00
C MET A 95 20.23 7.61 -8.09
N ALA A 96 20.66 7.12 -6.93
CA ALA A 96 19.77 6.54 -5.92
C ALA A 96 18.74 7.54 -5.41
N ARG A 97 19.13 8.79 -5.13
CA ARG A 97 18.19 9.86 -4.75
C ARG A 97 17.14 10.13 -5.83
N GLN A 98 17.53 10.14 -7.10
CA GLN A 98 16.58 10.32 -8.22
C GLN A 98 15.63 9.13 -8.36
N LYS A 99 16.15 7.89 -8.22
CA LYS A 99 15.34 6.66 -8.23
C LYS A 99 14.30 6.68 -7.11
N MET A 100 14.72 7.01 -5.89
CA MET A 100 13.84 7.10 -4.72
C MET A 100 12.82 8.24 -4.83
N PHE A 101 13.18 9.36 -5.47
CA PHE A 101 12.23 10.43 -5.75
C PHE A 101 11.15 10.01 -6.75
N LYS A 102 11.52 9.36 -7.87
CA LYS A 102 10.55 8.80 -8.83
C LYS A 102 9.60 7.82 -8.16
N ARG A 103 10.14 7.02 -7.24
CA ARG A 103 9.35 6.09 -6.43
C ARG A 103 8.37 6.80 -5.51
N THR A 104 8.80 7.84 -4.78
CA THR A 104 7.90 8.67 -3.97
C THR A 104 6.74 9.23 -4.80
N LEU A 105 7.00 9.69 -6.03
CA LEU A 105 5.94 10.18 -6.92
C LEU A 105 4.94 9.07 -7.27
N LEU A 106 5.43 7.86 -7.57
CA LEU A 106 4.59 6.75 -7.97
C LEU A 106 3.77 6.20 -6.80
N GLU A 107 4.35 6.10 -5.60
CA GLU A 107 3.63 5.75 -4.35
C GLU A 107 2.56 6.81 -4.01
N THR A 108 2.90 8.09 -4.16
CA THR A 108 1.95 9.19 -3.93
C THR A 108 0.80 9.16 -4.94
N ALA A 109 1.09 8.88 -6.22
CA ALA A 109 0.06 8.70 -7.23
C ALA A 109 -0.87 7.52 -6.91
N GLY A 110 -0.33 6.43 -6.35
CA GLY A 110 -1.11 5.31 -5.83
C GLY A 110 -2.08 5.73 -4.73
N ILE A 111 -1.65 6.57 -3.78
CA ILE A 111 -2.53 7.11 -2.73
C ILE A 111 -3.63 8.00 -3.31
N VAL A 112 -3.31 8.87 -4.27
CA VAL A 112 -4.32 9.70 -4.94
C VAL A 112 -5.39 8.84 -5.61
N LEU A 113 -4.97 7.80 -6.34
CA LEU A 113 -5.90 6.87 -6.98
C LEU A 113 -6.78 6.17 -5.94
N PHE A 114 -6.20 5.68 -4.85
CA PHE A 114 -6.94 5.04 -3.77
C PHE A 114 -7.95 6.00 -3.12
N ALA A 115 -7.56 7.26 -2.86
CA ALA A 115 -8.46 8.28 -2.32
C ALA A 115 -9.65 8.55 -3.25
N ILE A 116 -9.43 8.64 -4.57
CA ILE A 116 -10.51 8.79 -5.57
C ILE A 116 -11.49 7.61 -5.49
N LEU A 117 -10.99 6.38 -5.40
CA LEU A 117 -11.85 5.19 -5.27
C LEU A 117 -12.69 5.23 -3.98
N ILE A 118 -12.10 5.67 -2.86
CA ILE A 118 -12.83 5.85 -1.61
C ILE A 118 -13.91 6.92 -1.75
N PHE A 119 -13.61 8.08 -2.35
CA PHE A 119 -14.63 9.12 -2.54
C PHE A 119 -15.78 8.65 -3.44
N LEU A 120 -15.49 7.91 -4.51
CA LEU A 120 -16.50 7.29 -5.37
C LEU A 120 -17.36 6.28 -4.58
N MET A 121 -16.72 5.45 -3.75
CA MET A 121 -17.41 4.49 -2.89
C MET A 121 -18.33 5.19 -1.88
N LEU A 122 -17.83 6.18 -1.14
CA LEU A 122 -18.62 6.95 -0.17
C LEU A 122 -19.82 7.62 -0.83
N TRP A 123 -19.62 8.21 -2.00
CA TRP A 123 -20.70 8.83 -2.77
C TRP A 123 -21.77 7.81 -3.20
N HIS A 124 -21.33 6.63 -3.67
CA HIS A 124 -22.24 5.56 -4.09
C HIS A 124 -23.03 4.98 -2.91
N MET A 125 -22.39 4.86 -1.75
CA MET A 125 -23.03 4.41 -0.50
C MET A 125 -23.93 5.48 0.14
N LYS A 126 -24.08 6.65 -0.49
CA LYS A 126 -24.91 7.77 -0.04
C LYS A 126 -24.53 8.37 1.33
N ILE A 127 -23.34 8.07 1.84
CA ILE A 127 -22.92 8.50 3.18
C ILE A 127 -22.93 10.04 3.33
N PRO A 128 -22.33 10.83 2.41
CA PRO A 128 -22.41 12.30 2.49
C PRO A 128 -23.85 12.83 2.40
N GLN A 129 -24.71 12.18 1.62
CA GLN A 129 -26.09 12.60 1.41
C GLN A 129 -26.93 12.35 2.67
N GLU A 130 -26.67 11.27 3.40
CA GLU A 130 -27.28 10.98 4.71
C GLU A 130 -26.84 11.97 5.79
N SER A 131 -25.62 12.51 5.72
CA SER A 131 -25.16 13.61 6.57
C SER A 131 -25.67 15.00 6.14
N GLY A 132 -26.45 15.08 5.05
CA GLY A 132 -27.02 16.32 4.54
C GLY A 132 -26.12 17.13 3.60
N ASP A 133 -24.99 16.56 3.15
CA ASP A 133 -24.09 17.24 2.22
C ASP A 133 -24.61 17.23 0.79
N SER A 134 -24.44 18.37 0.11
CA SER A 134 -24.75 18.51 -1.31
C SER A 134 -23.64 17.94 -2.20
N PHE A 135 -23.96 17.67 -3.47
CA PHE A 135 -22.97 17.31 -4.48
C PHE A 135 -21.81 18.31 -4.55
N GLU A 136 -22.13 19.61 -4.55
CA GLU A 136 -21.15 20.68 -4.67
C GLU A 136 -20.22 20.70 -3.44
N THR A 137 -20.80 20.60 -2.25
CA THR A 137 -20.03 20.57 -0.99
C THR A 137 -19.06 19.38 -0.99
N PHE A 138 -19.53 18.18 -1.35
CA PHE A 138 -18.68 17.00 -1.33
C PHE A 138 -17.60 17.02 -2.40
N TRP A 139 -17.97 17.20 -3.68
CA TRP A 139 -17.04 17.04 -4.80
C TRP A 139 -16.17 18.26 -5.08
N TYR A 140 -16.61 19.48 -4.74
CA TYR A 140 -15.83 20.69 -5.00
C TYR A 140 -15.07 21.20 -3.77
N ILE A 141 -15.48 20.80 -2.57
CA ILE A 141 -14.84 21.27 -1.33
C ILE A 141 -14.20 20.10 -0.57
N ALA A 142 -15.00 19.15 -0.08
CA ALA A 142 -14.52 18.13 0.86
C ALA A 142 -13.51 17.17 0.22
N ALA A 143 -13.86 16.53 -0.91
CA ALA A 143 -12.99 15.57 -1.58
C ALA A 143 -11.68 16.20 -2.09
N PRO A 144 -11.67 17.39 -2.74
CA PRO A 144 -10.44 18.06 -3.12
C PRO A 144 -9.56 18.44 -1.92
N LEU A 145 -10.15 18.97 -0.84
CA LEU A 145 -9.40 19.36 0.35
C LEU A 145 -8.78 18.15 1.05
N ALA A 146 -9.56 17.08 1.23
CA ALA A 146 -9.08 15.82 1.80
C ALA A 146 -7.99 15.20 0.92
N SER A 147 -8.17 15.18 -0.41
CA SER A 147 -7.17 14.71 -1.36
C SER A 147 -5.87 15.49 -1.26
N LEU A 148 -5.93 16.83 -1.21
CA LEU A 148 -4.76 17.69 -1.07
C LEU A 148 -4.00 17.38 0.23
N LEU A 149 -4.71 17.24 1.34
CA LEU A 149 -4.12 16.96 2.65
C LEU A 149 -3.47 15.57 2.68
N ILE A 150 -4.21 14.53 2.28
CA ILE A 150 -3.72 13.13 2.27
C ILE A 150 -2.52 13.00 1.33
N THR A 151 -2.58 13.61 0.15
CA THR A 151 -1.49 13.57 -0.84
C THR A 151 -0.24 14.27 -0.31
N SER A 152 -0.39 15.45 0.30
CA SER A 152 0.75 16.22 0.83
C SER A 152 1.44 15.49 1.98
N VAL A 153 0.66 14.97 2.92
CA VAL A 153 1.18 14.21 4.06
C VAL A 153 1.87 12.93 3.57
N SER A 154 1.22 12.17 2.68
CA SER A 154 1.76 10.92 2.14
C SER A 154 3.06 11.15 1.37
N PHE A 155 3.11 12.20 0.54
CA PHE A 155 4.32 12.56 -0.19
C PHE A 155 5.49 12.84 0.74
N VAL A 156 5.29 13.64 1.80
CA VAL A 156 6.33 13.94 2.78
C VAL A 156 6.79 12.68 3.52
N CYS A 157 5.84 11.86 3.98
CA CYS A 157 6.14 10.59 4.66
C CYS A 157 6.94 9.65 3.77
N PHE A 158 6.52 9.45 2.52
CA PHE A 158 7.23 8.61 1.56
C PHE A 158 8.59 9.21 1.21
N PHE A 159 8.70 10.51 0.97
CA PHE A 159 9.96 11.18 0.69
C PHE A 159 11.00 10.95 1.79
N ILE A 160 10.60 11.15 3.06
CA ILE A 160 11.48 10.93 4.22
C ILE A 160 11.86 9.45 4.33
N THR A 161 10.89 8.55 4.25
CA THR A 161 11.11 7.10 4.38
C THR A 161 12.03 6.57 3.29
N ASN A 162 11.77 6.94 2.04
CA ASN A 162 12.54 6.54 0.87
C ASN A 162 13.98 7.07 0.93
N ARG A 163 14.21 8.24 1.50
CA ARG A 163 15.56 8.75 1.76
C ARG A 163 16.29 7.99 2.85
N ARG A 164 15.60 7.68 3.96
CA ARG A 164 16.17 6.90 5.08
C ARG A 164 16.55 5.48 4.70
N ASN A 165 15.90 4.94 3.68
CA ASN A 165 16.15 3.62 3.16
C ASN A 165 17.45 3.52 2.33
N ILE A 166 18.09 4.63 1.95
CA ILE A 166 19.39 4.62 1.26
C ILE A 166 20.49 4.41 2.31
N VAL A 167 21.24 3.32 2.18
CA VAL A 167 22.37 2.98 3.04
C VAL A 167 23.64 3.04 2.18
N ILE A 168 24.63 3.80 2.64
CA ILE A 168 25.93 3.88 1.97
C ILE A 168 26.80 2.80 2.59
N VAL A 169 27.35 1.92 1.76
CA VAL A 169 28.32 0.91 2.18
C VAL A 169 29.69 1.38 1.67
N GLU A 170 30.64 1.57 2.59
CA GLU A 170 32.05 1.78 2.23
C GLU A 170 32.66 0.40 1.99
N ASP A 171 33.26 0.21 0.82
CA ASP A 171 34.05 -1.00 0.49
C ASP A 171 35.33 -1.08 1.36
#